data_AF-A0A9X0DA37-F1
#
_entry.id   AF-A0A9X0DA37-F1
#
_cell.length_a   1.000
_cell.length_b   1.000
_cell.length_c   1.000
_cell.angle_alpha   90.00
_cell.angle_beta   90.00
_cell.angle_gamma   90.00
#
_symmetry.space_group_name_H-M   'P 1'
#
loop_
_entity.id
_entity.type
_entity.pdbx_description
1 polymer ?
#
loop_
_entity_poly.entity_id
_entity_poly.type
_entity_poly.pdbx_seq_one_letter_code
_entity_poly.pdbx_strand_id
1 'polypeptide(L)'
;MMFEGAGFGTSAKMYYDTTLQESFSRGLKCHPNHLSKRAILIRLIAKYLHEDYNSIFYGKAQNLGRVLCKAYDEALQKYDVLILPTIPKKAPVLPQGNPTMKEYLAKTSGLNSNTSPFDVTGHPALSINAGFSDGLPVGMMIVGRKFEEATVLNVAYAYEKVRDAKERKETERNAKE
;
A
#
# COMPACT_ATOMS: atom_id res chain seq x y z
N MET A 1 13.87 8.17 -12.33
CA MET A 1 13.09 7.46 -11.26
C MET A 1 11.90 8.32 -10.82
N MET A 2 10.80 7.82 -10.19
CA MET A 2 9.51 8.54 -9.98
C MET A 2 9.62 10.02 -9.56
N PHE A 3 10.53 10.36 -8.64
CA PHE A 3 10.73 11.76 -8.22
C PHE A 3 11.42 12.66 -9.25
N GLU A 4 12.18 12.09 -10.18
CA GLU A 4 12.75 12.81 -11.34
C GLU A 4 11.71 12.99 -12.44
N GLY A 5 10.77 12.05 -12.56
CA GLY A 5 9.60 12.16 -13.44
C GLY A 5 8.47 12.99 -12.84
N ALA A 6 8.75 13.89 -11.90
CA ALA A 6 7.76 14.77 -11.28
C ALA A 6 6.57 14.03 -10.63
N GLY A 7 6.80 12.84 -10.07
CA GLY A 7 5.76 11.99 -9.48
C GLY A 7 5.18 10.95 -10.44
N PHE A 8 5.63 10.94 -11.69
CA PHE A 8 5.14 10.04 -12.73
C PHE A 8 6.26 9.12 -13.25
N GLY A 9 5.87 7.97 -13.79
CA GLY A 9 6.76 7.11 -14.55
C GLY A 9 7.06 7.69 -15.94
N THR A 10 8.29 7.54 -16.41
CA THR A 10 8.65 7.83 -17.80
C THR A 10 8.14 6.73 -18.71
N SER A 11 7.52 7.09 -19.84
CA SER A 11 7.05 6.16 -20.88
C SER A 11 5.89 5.24 -20.47
N ALA A 12 5.14 5.59 -19.43
CA ALA A 12 3.90 4.91 -19.10
C ALA A 12 2.79 5.30 -20.08
N LYS A 13 1.96 4.33 -20.50
CA LYS A 13 0.80 4.58 -21.35
C LYS A 13 -0.36 5.12 -20.50
N MET A 14 -0.24 6.35 -20.03
CA MET A 14 -1.22 7.02 -19.18
C MET A 14 -1.38 8.49 -19.54
N TYR A 15 -2.44 9.12 -19.02
CA TYR A 15 -2.60 10.57 -19.09
C TYR A 15 -1.57 11.25 -18.17
N TYR A 16 -0.86 12.24 -18.70
CA TYR A 16 0.14 13.01 -17.98
C TYR A 16 -0.44 14.38 -17.62
N ASP A 17 -0.83 14.56 -16.36
CA ASP A 17 -1.28 15.86 -15.86
C ASP A 17 -0.06 16.77 -15.64
N THR A 18 0.19 17.66 -16.60
CA THR A 18 1.33 18.58 -16.59
C THR A 18 1.26 19.60 -15.47
N THR A 19 0.06 20.00 -15.05
CA THR A 19 -0.14 20.97 -13.95
C THR A 19 0.24 20.33 -12.62
N LEU A 20 -0.15 19.07 -12.41
CA LEU A 20 0.25 18.30 -11.24
C LEU A 20 1.75 18.04 -11.23
N GLN A 21 2.35 17.70 -12.38
CA GLN A 21 3.79 17.52 -12.52
C GLN A 21 4.57 18.78 -12.16
N GLU A 22 4.15 19.94 -12.67
CA GLU A 22 4.81 21.21 -12.36
C GLU A 22 4.72 21.53 -10.87
N SER A 23 3.53 21.40 -10.29
CA SER A 23 3.28 21.66 -8.87
C SER A 23 4.12 20.77 -7.97
N PHE A 24 4.16 19.47 -8.26
CA PHE A 24 4.96 18.50 -7.52
C PHE A 24 6.47 18.79 -7.64
N SER A 25 6.94 19.09 -8.85
CA SER A 25 8.35 19.46 -9.11
C SER A 25 8.75 20.72 -8.35
N ARG A 26 7.89 21.74 -8.34
CA ARG A 26 8.11 22.99 -7.61
C ARG A 26 8.17 22.73 -6.10
N GLY A 27 7.23 21.96 -5.57
CA GLY A 27 7.21 21.58 -4.16
C GLY A 27 8.50 20.87 -3.71
N LEU A 28 8.99 19.92 -4.51
CA LEU A 28 10.25 19.23 -4.23
C LEU A 28 11.49 20.14 -4.26
N LYS A 29 11.51 21.13 -5.16
CA LYS A 29 12.64 22.07 -5.28
C LYS A 29 12.64 23.12 -4.18
N CYS A 30 11.48 23.67 -3.85
CA CYS A 30 11.35 24.76 -2.87
C CYS A 30 11.32 24.25 -1.43
N HIS A 31 10.73 23.09 -1.19
CA HIS A 31 10.50 22.55 0.15
C HIS A 31 10.87 21.07 0.29
N PRO A 32 12.10 20.66 -0.08
CA PRO A 32 12.51 19.25 0.02
C PRO A 32 12.44 18.69 1.44
N ASN A 33 12.64 19.54 2.45
CA ASN A 33 12.60 19.17 3.87
C ASN A 33 11.19 18.92 4.41
N HIS A 34 10.13 19.19 3.63
CA HIS A 34 8.75 18.88 4.03
C HIS A 34 8.39 17.41 3.76
N LEU A 35 9.22 16.67 3.02
CA LEU A 35 9.07 15.24 2.86
C LEU A 35 9.24 14.53 4.21
N SER A 36 8.53 13.42 4.39
CA SER A 36 8.76 12.57 5.56
C SER A 36 10.22 12.09 5.60
N LYS A 37 10.76 11.90 6.81
CA LYS A 37 12.10 11.34 7.05
C LYS A 37 12.35 10.06 6.23
N ARG A 38 11.32 9.24 6.04
CA ARG A 38 11.36 8.02 5.24
C ARG A 38 11.41 8.28 3.73
N ALA A 39 10.64 9.25 3.23
CA ALA A 39 10.68 9.63 1.82
C ALA A 39 12.05 10.21 1.43
N ILE A 40 12.65 11.03 2.31
CA ILE A 40 14.03 11.52 2.13
C ILE A 40 15.02 10.35 2.07
N LEU A 41 14.94 9.40 3.03
CA LEU A 41 15.81 8.23 3.06
C LEU A 41 15.70 7.38 1.78
N ILE A 42 14.47 7.03 1.36
CA ILE A 42 14.23 6.24 0.15
C ILE A 42 14.77 6.97 -1.07
N ARG A 43 14.60 8.30 -1.16
CA ARG A 43 15.14 9.12 -2.25
C ARG A 43 16.67 9.10 -2.29
N LEU A 44 17.34 9.22 -1.15
CA LEU A 44 18.82 9.17 -1.08
C LEU A 44 19.33 7.80 -1.53
N ILE A 45 18.73 6.72 -1.03
CA ILE A 45 19.08 5.35 -1.44
C ILE A 45 18.82 5.16 -2.94
N ALA A 46 17.66 5.58 -3.43
CA ALA A 46 17.30 5.52 -4.84
C ALA A 46 18.32 6.25 -5.73
N LYS A 47 18.73 7.46 -5.34
CA LYS A 47 19.72 8.25 -6.07
C LYS A 47 21.09 7.57 -6.08
N TYR A 48 21.56 7.11 -4.92
CA TYR A 48 22.81 6.35 -4.80
C TYR A 48 22.81 5.07 -5.67
N LEU A 49 21.73 4.28 -5.63
CA LEU A 49 21.61 3.09 -6.48
C LEU A 49 21.54 3.42 -7.99
N HIS A 50 21.02 4.60 -8.34
CA HIS A 50 20.95 5.05 -9.72
C HIS A 50 22.32 5.48 -10.24
N GLU A 51 23.02 6.33 -9.49
CA GLU A 51 24.29 6.97 -9.88
C GLU A 51 25.47 6.01 -9.77
N ASP A 52 25.61 5.29 -8.66
CA ASP A 52 26.79 4.46 -8.38
C ASP A 52 26.69 3.04 -8.96
N TYR A 53 25.46 2.56 -9.22
CA TYR A 53 25.22 1.19 -9.69
C TYR A 53 24.49 1.13 -11.02
N ASN A 54 24.47 2.22 -11.79
CA ASN A 54 23.92 2.27 -13.15
C ASN A 54 22.52 1.65 -13.27
N SER A 55 21.70 1.79 -12.22
CA SER A 55 20.34 1.22 -12.15
C SER A 55 20.22 -0.30 -12.30
N ILE A 56 21.30 -1.08 -12.17
CA ILE A 56 21.23 -2.56 -12.32
C ILE A 56 20.23 -3.20 -11.36
N PHE A 57 20.11 -2.65 -10.15
CA PHE A 57 19.18 -3.14 -9.14
C PHE A 57 17.73 -2.85 -9.49
N TYR A 58 17.46 -1.74 -10.18
CA TYR A 58 16.13 -1.47 -10.71
C TYR A 58 15.75 -2.49 -11.78
N GLY A 59 16.66 -2.79 -12.71
CA GLY A 59 16.44 -3.84 -13.73
C GLY A 59 16.20 -5.22 -13.10
N LYS A 60 17.00 -5.60 -12.08
CA LYS A 60 16.78 -6.84 -11.31
C LYS A 60 15.41 -6.86 -10.62
N ALA A 61 15.01 -5.75 -10.00
CA ALA A 61 13.71 -5.63 -9.34
C ALA A 61 12.55 -5.77 -10.34
N GLN A 62 12.63 -5.16 -11.53
CA GLN A 62 11.63 -5.31 -12.59
C GLN A 62 11.50 -6.77 -13.04
N ASN A 63 12.62 -7.47 -13.21
CA ASN A 63 12.62 -8.90 -13.56
C ASN A 63 11.96 -9.76 -12.48
N LEU A 64 12.26 -9.50 -11.21
CA LEU A 64 11.61 -10.19 -10.08
C LEU A 64 10.11 -9.84 -9.97
N GLY A 65 9.72 -8.61 -10.29
CA GLY A 65 8.31 -8.20 -10.35
C GLY A 65 7.48 -9.06 -11.31
N ARG A 66 8.06 -9.50 -12.43
CA ARG A 66 7.40 -10.42 -13.38
C ARG A 66 7.18 -11.80 -12.77
N VAL A 67 8.15 -12.31 -12.02
CA VAL A 67 8.04 -13.59 -11.30
C VAL A 67 6.95 -13.50 -10.23
N LEU A 68 6.94 -12.40 -9.47
CA LEU A 68 5.93 -12.15 -8.44
C LEU A 68 4.53 -12.05 -9.04
N CYS A 69 4.37 -11.35 -10.16
CA CYS A 69 3.10 -11.25 -10.89
C CYS A 69 2.58 -12.64 -11.26
N LYS A 70 3.43 -13.46 -11.88
CA LYS A 70 3.07 -14.82 -12.28
C LYS A 70 2.61 -15.67 -11.09
N ALA A 71 3.27 -15.55 -9.94
CA ALA A 71 2.89 -16.30 -8.74
C ALA A 71 1.49 -15.94 -8.23
N TYR A 72 1.11 -14.66 -8.27
CA TYR A 72 -0.25 -14.24 -7.90
C TYR A 72 -1.27 -14.64 -8.97
N ASP A 73 -0.95 -14.51 -10.26
CA ASP A 73 -1.82 -14.94 -11.35
C ASP A 73 -2.13 -16.46 -11.22
N GLU A 74 -1.13 -17.30 -10.94
CA GLU A 74 -1.28 -18.74 -10.72
C GLU A 74 -2.15 -19.07 -9.48
N ALA A 75 -2.03 -18.30 -8.41
CA ALA A 75 -2.87 -18.46 -7.23
C ALA A 75 -4.33 -18.09 -7.52
N LEU A 76 -4.54 -17.01 -8.27
CA LEU A 76 -5.87 -16.51 -8.66
C LEU A 76 -6.54 -17.33 -9.79
N GLN A 77 -5.82 -18.28 -10.40
CA GLN A 77 -6.45 -19.33 -11.22
C GLN A 77 -7.19 -20.36 -10.36
N LYS A 78 -6.74 -20.57 -9.12
CA LYS A 78 -7.33 -21.55 -8.20
C LYS A 78 -8.40 -20.95 -7.29
N TYR A 79 -8.31 -19.66 -7.01
CA TYR A 79 -9.20 -18.93 -6.12
C TYR A 79 -9.69 -17.65 -6.80
N ASP A 80 -10.94 -17.25 -6.54
CA ASP A 80 -11.50 -16.02 -7.13
C ASP A 80 -10.87 -14.76 -6.53
N VAL A 81 -10.50 -14.81 -5.25
CA VAL A 81 -9.79 -13.74 -4.53
C VAL A 81 -8.78 -14.32 -3.54
N LEU A 82 -7.78 -13.51 -3.20
CA LEU A 82 -6.85 -13.77 -2.09
C LEU A 82 -7.18 -12.83 -0.93
N ILE A 83 -7.08 -13.35 0.29
CA ILE A 83 -7.39 -12.59 1.51
C ILE A 83 -6.14 -12.54 2.40
N LEU A 84 -5.79 -11.34 2.85
CA LEU A 84 -4.65 -11.08 3.75
C LEU A 84 -5.02 -10.01 4.77
N PRO A 85 -4.37 -9.92 5.95
CA PRO A 85 -4.41 -8.69 6.73
C PRO A 85 -3.84 -7.52 5.91
N THR A 86 -4.53 -6.38 5.87
CA THR A 86 -4.03 -5.20 5.12
C THR A 86 -2.70 -4.72 5.69
N ILE A 87 -2.66 -4.55 7.02
CA ILE A 87 -1.48 -4.11 7.76
C ILE A 87 -1.24 -5.14 8.87
N PRO A 88 -0.01 -5.66 9.05
CA PRO A 88 0.29 -6.70 10.02
C PRO A 88 0.37 -6.19 11.48
N LYS A 89 0.11 -4.90 11.71
CA LYS A 89 0.22 -4.23 13.02
C LYS A 89 -0.93 -3.23 13.16
N LYS A 90 -1.38 -3.03 14.39
CA LYS A 90 -2.34 -1.98 14.74
C LYS A 90 -1.69 -0.60 14.64
N ALA A 91 -2.52 0.44 14.65
CA ALA A 91 -2.06 1.82 14.59
C ALA A 91 -0.99 2.09 15.69
N PRO A 92 0.26 2.45 15.31
CA PRO A 92 1.30 2.69 16.28
C PRO A 92 1.06 4.04 16.96
N VAL A 93 1.36 4.12 18.25
CA VAL A 93 1.39 5.40 18.97
C VAL A 93 2.46 6.29 18.32
N LEU A 94 2.11 7.54 18.02
CA LEU A 94 3.07 8.51 17.50
C LEU A 94 4.23 8.69 18.47
N PRO A 95 5.49 8.79 17.98
CA PRO A 95 6.61 9.08 18.85
C PRO A 95 6.42 10.45 19.53
N GLN A 96 6.76 10.52 20.81
CA GLN A 96 6.74 11.76 21.60
C GLN A 96 8.10 12.45 21.53
N GLY A 97 8.12 13.78 21.66
CA GLY A 97 9.35 14.57 21.63
C GLY A 97 10.07 14.49 20.28
N ASN A 98 11.39 14.35 20.32
CA ASN A 98 12.23 14.32 19.12
C ASN A 98 12.86 12.91 18.93
N PRO A 99 12.15 11.96 18.30
CA PRO A 99 12.65 10.59 18.14
C PRO A 99 13.89 10.56 17.25
N THR A 100 14.81 9.68 17.60
CA THR A 100 15.94 9.33 16.74
C THR A 100 15.45 8.76 15.41
N MET A 101 16.28 8.83 14.37
CA MET A 101 15.95 8.24 13.06
C MET A 101 15.66 6.74 13.17
N LYS A 102 16.39 6.02 14.03
CA LYS A 102 16.20 4.60 14.25
C LYS A 102 14.81 4.30 14.83
N GLU A 103 14.37 5.05 15.83
CA GLU A 103 13.04 4.88 16.43
C GLU A 103 11.91 5.21 15.44
N TYR A 104 12.08 6.29 14.68
CA TYR A 104 11.12 6.68 13.64
C TYR A 104 10.97 5.59 12.56
N LEU A 105 12.09 5.05 12.08
CA LEU A 105 12.09 3.99 11.07
C LEU A 105 11.54 2.68 11.63
N ALA A 106 11.85 2.32 12.88
CA ALA A 106 11.33 1.12 13.52
C ALA A 106 9.80 1.12 13.59
N LYS A 107 9.18 2.26 13.90
CA LYS A 107 7.71 2.39 13.96
C LYS A 107 7.02 2.31 12.59
N THR A 108 7.70 2.70 11.52
CA THR A 108 7.12 2.69 10.17
C THR A 108 7.47 1.43 9.38
N SER A 109 8.43 0.63 9.84
CA SER A 109 8.93 -0.54 9.11
C SER A 109 7.93 -1.69 9.03
N GLY A 110 7.79 -2.25 7.82
CA GLY A 110 6.95 -3.41 7.54
C GLY A 110 5.44 -3.14 7.41
N LEU A 111 4.99 -1.88 7.55
CA LEU A 111 3.56 -1.54 7.46
C LEU A 111 2.96 -1.85 6.08
N ASN A 112 3.76 -1.73 5.02
CA ASN A 112 3.37 -1.96 3.63
C ASN A 112 3.83 -3.32 3.08
N SER A 113 4.21 -4.27 3.96
CA SER A 113 4.71 -5.59 3.55
C SER A 113 3.68 -6.39 2.74
N ASN A 114 2.41 -6.32 3.12
CA ASN A 114 1.34 -6.97 2.37
C ASN A 114 0.82 -6.12 1.23
N THR A 115 0.84 -4.77 1.31
CA THR A 115 0.22 -3.91 0.29
C THR A 115 1.13 -3.67 -0.91
N SER A 116 2.42 -3.41 -0.68
CA SER A 116 3.38 -3.04 -1.75
C SER A 116 3.57 -4.08 -2.88
N PRO A 117 3.44 -5.41 -2.65
CA PRO A 117 3.43 -6.37 -3.75
C PRO A 117 2.36 -6.09 -4.81
N PHE A 118 1.21 -5.52 -4.42
CA PHE A 118 0.10 -5.28 -5.34
C PHE A 118 0.29 -4.00 -6.17
N ASP A 119 1.04 -3.01 -5.65
CA ASP A 119 1.53 -1.86 -6.45
C ASP A 119 2.48 -2.31 -7.57
N VAL A 120 3.34 -3.30 -7.30
CA VAL A 120 4.29 -3.84 -8.29
C VAL A 120 3.61 -4.70 -9.34
N THR A 121 2.65 -5.53 -8.91
CA THR A 121 2.03 -6.54 -9.78
C THR A 121 0.80 -6.02 -10.53
N GLY A 122 0.18 -4.94 -10.03
CA GLY A 122 -0.98 -4.30 -10.63
C GLY A 122 -2.30 -5.04 -10.42
N HIS A 123 -2.38 -5.95 -9.44
CA HIS A 123 -3.64 -6.61 -9.08
C HIS A 123 -4.52 -5.64 -8.27
N PRO A 124 -5.85 -5.62 -8.49
CA PRO A 124 -6.74 -4.84 -7.67
C PRO A 124 -6.75 -5.38 -6.24
N ALA A 125 -6.51 -4.50 -5.28
CA ALA A 125 -6.49 -4.81 -3.85
C ALA A 125 -7.35 -3.79 -3.10
N LEU A 126 -8.32 -4.28 -2.32
CA LEU A 126 -9.24 -3.47 -1.52
C LEU A 126 -9.06 -3.80 -0.04
N SER A 127 -8.95 -2.79 0.80
CA SER A 127 -8.96 -2.94 2.26
C SER A 127 -10.33 -2.62 2.82
N ILE A 128 -10.83 -3.49 3.69
CA ILE A 128 -12.10 -3.32 4.39
C ILE A 128 -11.92 -3.51 5.90
N ASN A 129 -12.73 -2.83 6.71
CA ASN A 129 -12.69 -3.01 8.16
C ASN A 129 -13.18 -4.42 8.51
N ALA A 130 -12.32 -5.18 9.19
CA ALA A 130 -12.56 -6.55 9.62
C ALA A 130 -12.90 -6.66 11.13
N GLY A 131 -13.20 -5.52 11.76
CA GLY A 131 -13.47 -5.40 13.18
C GLY A 131 -12.42 -4.57 13.93
N PHE A 132 -12.40 -4.74 15.24
CA PHE A 132 -11.56 -4.00 16.18
C PHE A 132 -10.77 -4.94 17.08
N SER A 133 -9.55 -4.54 17.43
CA SER A 133 -8.71 -5.21 18.43
C SER A 133 -8.12 -4.17 19.37
N ASP A 134 -8.42 -4.29 20.66
CA ASP A 134 -8.14 -3.27 21.70
C ASP A 134 -8.62 -1.87 21.28
N GLY A 135 -9.84 -1.78 20.75
CA GLY A 135 -10.46 -0.52 20.30
C GLY A 135 -9.87 0.08 19.01
N LEU A 136 -8.88 -0.58 18.38
CA LEU A 136 -8.27 -0.11 17.14
C LEU A 136 -8.78 -0.92 15.93
N PRO A 137 -9.04 -0.28 14.78
CA PRO A 137 -9.54 -0.97 13.59
C PRO A 137 -8.49 -1.92 13.00
N VAL A 138 -8.96 -3.08 12.53
CA VAL A 138 -8.15 -4.08 11.80
C VAL A 138 -8.65 -4.18 10.37
N GLY A 139 -7.74 -4.18 9.41
CA GLY A 139 -8.07 -4.26 7.98
C GLY A 139 -7.91 -5.67 7.41
N MET A 140 -8.90 -6.12 6.65
CA MET A 140 -8.78 -7.26 5.75
C MET A 140 -8.62 -6.75 4.31
N MET A 141 -7.61 -7.23 3.61
CA MET A 141 -7.35 -6.93 2.22
C MET A 141 -7.83 -8.07 1.34
N ILE A 142 -8.61 -7.72 0.32
CA ILE A 142 -9.15 -8.62 -0.70
C ILE A 142 -8.46 -8.28 -2.02
N VAL A 143 -7.81 -9.26 -2.62
CA VAL A 143 -7.05 -9.10 -3.87
C VAL A 143 -7.67 -9.96 -4.96
N GLY A 144 -7.94 -9.37 -6.11
CA GLY A 144 -8.55 -10.05 -7.25
C GLY A 144 -7.64 -10.15 -8.47
N ARG A 145 -8.17 -10.74 -9.53
CA ARG A 145 -7.53 -10.75 -10.85
C ARG A 145 -7.52 -9.35 -11.46
N LYS A 146 -6.56 -9.11 -12.34
CA LYS A 146 -6.45 -7.83 -13.05
C LYS A 146 -7.72 -7.55 -13.85
N PHE A 147 -8.22 -6.32 -13.73
CA PHE A 147 -9.45 -5.86 -14.39
C PHE A 147 -10.73 -6.57 -13.91
N GLU A 148 -10.68 -7.25 -12.76
CA GLU A 148 -11.85 -7.83 -12.09
C GLU A 148 -12.19 -7.10 -10.78
N GLU A 149 -12.13 -5.77 -10.78
CA GLU A 149 -12.45 -4.93 -9.62
C GLU A 149 -13.88 -5.21 -9.09
N ALA A 150 -14.81 -5.53 -9.99
CA ALA A 150 -16.19 -5.89 -9.63
C ALA A 150 -16.23 -7.12 -8.70
N THR A 151 -15.41 -8.14 -8.93
CA THR A 151 -15.31 -9.32 -8.07
C THR A 151 -14.84 -8.94 -6.68
N VAL A 152 -13.79 -8.11 -6.59
CA VAL A 152 -13.24 -7.62 -5.32
C VAL A 152 -14.29 -6.82 -4.53
N LEU A 153 -15.00 -5.91 -5.21
CA LEU A 153 -16.06 -5.09 -4.61
C LEU A 153 -17.25 -5.94 -4.14
N ASN A 154 -17.63 -6.97 -4.90
CA ASN A 154 -18.74 -7.86 -4.53
C ASN A 154 -18.40 -8.70 -3.28
N VAL A 155 -17.16 -9.21 -3.18
CA VAL A 155 -16.70 -9.94 -1.98
C VAL A 155 -16.67 -9.01 -0.77
N ALA A 156 -16.16 -7.80 -0.93
CA ALA A 156 -16.17 -6.76 0.10
C ALA A 156 -17.60 -6.47 0.60
N TYR A 157 -18.53 -6.24 -0.33
CA TYR A 157 -19.92 -5.98 -0.02
C TYR A 157 -20.61 -7.14 0.71
N ALA A 158 -20.37 -8.38 0.26
CA ALA A 158 -20.89 -9.56 0.92
C ALA A 158 -20.34 -9.70 2.35
N TYR A 159 -19.06 -9.39 2.55
CA TYR A 159 -18.43 -9.41 3.87
C TYR A 159 -19.07 -8.40 4.83
N GLU A 160 -19.26 -7.14 4.42
CA GLU A 160 -19.88 -6.13 5.29
C GLU A 160 -21.31 -6.51 5.66
N LYS A 161 -22.10 -7.05 4.72
CA LYS A 161 -23.45 -7.53 5.02
C LYS A 161 -23.47 -8.55 6.16
N VAL A 162 -22.53 -9.50 6.15
CA VAL A 162 -22.42 -10.53 7.19
C VAL A 162 -21.93 -9.92 8.50
N ARG A 163 -20.91 -9.06 8.47
CA ARG A 163 -20.38 -8.36 9.64
C ARG A 163 -21.46 -7.53 10.34
N ASP A 164 -22.12 -6.64 9.60
CA ASP A 164 -23.11 -5.71 10.16
C ASP A 164 -24.35 -6.44 10.69
N ALA A 165 -24.75 -7.54 10.05
CA ALA A 165 -25.83 -8.39 10.56
C ALA A 165 -25.46 -9.06 11.88
N LYS A 166 -24.19 -9.43 12.07
CA LYS A 166 -23.69 -9.98 13.33
C LYS A 166 -23.67 -8.91 14.44
N GLU A 167 -23.17 -7.71 14.15
CA GLU A 167 -23.10 -6.59 15.08
C GLU A 167 -24.49 -6.15 15.58
N ARG A 168 -25.50 -6.13 14.69
CA ARG A 168 -26.90 -5.85 15.07
C ARG A 168 -27.44 -6.87 16.06
N LYS A 169 -27.26 -8.18 15.78
CA LYS A 169 -27.73 -9.25 16.67
C LYS A 169 -27.08 -9.22 18.05
N GLU A 170 -25.80 -8.88 18.12
CA GLU A 170 -25.06 -8.79 19.38
C GLU A 170 -25.53 -7.58 20.22
N THR A 171 -25.81 -6.46 19.57
CA THR A 171 -26.40 -5.27 20.20
C THR A 171 -27.80 -5.56 20.75
N GLU A 172 -28.65 -6.25 19.98
CA GLU A 172 -30.00 -6.64 20.40
C GLU A 172 -30.00 -7.64 21.57
N ARG A 173 -28.98 -8.50 21.67
CA ARG A 173 -28.80 -9.42 22.80
C ARG A 173 -28.42 -8.65 24.07
N ASN A 174 -27.44 -7.77 23.99
CA ASN A 174 -26.96 -7.00 25.13
C ASN A 174 -27.98 -5.98 25.66
N ALA A 175 -28.97 -5.58 24.85
CA ALA A 175 -30.06 -4.70 25.28
C ALA A 175 -31.20 -5.43 26.02
N LYS A 176 -31.20 -6.77 26.03
CA LYS A 176 -32.21 -7.62 26.70
C LYS A 176 -31.73 -8.21 28.03
N GLU A 177 -30.45 -8.03 28.35
CA GLU A 177 -29.80 -8.38 29.63
C GLU A 177 -29.74 -7.13 30.52
#